data_AF-A0A8T3YE65-F1
#
_entry.id   AF-A0A8T3YE65-F1
#
_cell.length_a   1.000
_cell.length_b   1.000
_cell.length_c   1.000
_cell.angle_alpha   90.00
_cell.angle_beta   90.00
_cell.angle_gamma   90.00
#
_symmetry.space_group_name_H-M   'P 1'
#
loop_
_entity.id
_entity.type
_entity.pdbx_description
1 polymer ?
#
loop_
_entity_poly.entity_id
_entity_poly.type
_entity_poly.pdbx_seq_one_letter_code
_entity_poly.pdbx_strand_id
1 'polypeptide(L)' 'MIQPQSNIIYVYCEDGYIGKTVAMEIAYAYCKKKEIISSHKIEELSARALVSQVMKLADFIKYCKR' A
#
# COMPACT_ATOMS: atom_id res chain seq x y z
N MET A 1 5.67 -8.94 -2.44
CA MET A 1 6.78 -9.32 -1.55
C MET A 1 7.39 -8.07 -0.95
N ILE A 2 7.20 -7.85 0.35
CA ILE A 2 7.69 -6.66 1.05
C ILE A 2 9.21 -6.72 1.19
N GLN A 3 9.89 -5.73 0.61
CA GLN A 3 11.33 -5.59 0.81
C GLN A 3 11.63 -5.15 2.25
N PRO A 4 12.59 -5.78 2.96
CA PRO A 4 12.86 -5.48 4.36
C PRO A 4 13.26 -4.01 4.59
N GLN A 5 14.05 -3.45 3.67
CA GLN A 5 14.67 -2.13 3.81
C GLN A 5 13.79 -0.96 3.36
N SER A 6 12.61 -1.20 2.75
CA SER A 6 11.75 -0.10 2.32
C SER A 6 11.00 0.53 3.50
N ASN A 7 10.92 1.86 3.52
CA ASN A 7 10.12 2.60 4.49
C ASN A 7 8.65 2.79 4.03
N ILE A 8 8.44 2.72 2.71
CA ILE A 8 7.15 2.93 2.05
C ILE A 8 6.82 1.69 1.20
N ILE A 9 5.56 1.29 1.21
CA ILE A 9 5.00 0.23 0.37
C ILE A 9 3.92 0.83 -0.51
N TYR A 10 4.01 0.56 -1.81
CA TYR A 10 3.00 0.95 -2.78
C TYR A 10 2.19 -0.28 -3.20
N VAL A 11 0.89 -0.25 -2.92
CA VAL A 11 -0.07 -1.30 -3.27
C VAL A 11 -0.77 -0.91 -4.56
N TYR A 12 -0.47 -1.63 -5.63
CA TYR A 12 -1.25 -1.53 -6.85
C TYR A 12 -2.52 -2.38 -6.73
N CYS A 13 -3.67 -1.73 -6.71
CA CYS A 13 -5.00 -2.32 -6.64
C CYS A 13 -5.89 -1.68 -7.70
N GLU A 14 -5.92 -2.24 -8.90
CA GLU A 14 -6.90 -1.83 -9.91
C GLU A 14 -8.32 -2.16 -9.41
N ASP A 15 -9.25 -1.23 -9.60
CA ASP A 15 -10.64 -1.31 -9.11
C ASP A 15 -10.80 -1.60 -7.60
N GLY A 16 -9.74 -1.37 -6.81
CA GLY A 16 -9.77 -1.58 -5.36
C GLY A 16 -9.65 -3.03 -4.91
N TYR A 17 -9.50 -3.99 -5.84
CA TYR A 17 -9.29 -5.39 -5.50
C TYR A 17 -7.87 -5.63 -4.96
N ILE A 18 -7.77 -6.46 -3.92
CA ILE A 18 -6.51 -7.02 -3.43
C ILE A 18 -6.66 -8.53 -3.20
N GLY A 19 -5.62 -9.28 -3.56
CA GLY A 19 -5.56 -10.70 -3.24
C GLY A 19 -5.20 -10.94 -1.77
N LYS A 20 -5.51 -12.14 -1.26
CA LYS A 20 -5.21 -12.55 0.14
C LYS A 20 -3.73 -12.36 0.52
N THR A 21 -2.82 -12.67 -0.40
CA THR A 21 -1.37 -12.47 -0.19
C THR A 21 -1.03 -11.00 -0.01
N VAL A 22 -1.63 -10.10 -0.80
CA VAL A 22 -1.42 -8.66 -0.68
C VAL A 22 -2.01 -8.14 0.64
N ALA A 23 -3.17 -8.64 1.06
CA ALA A 23 -3.74 -8.30 2.36
C ALA A 23 -2.81 -8.68 3.53
N MET A 24 -2.21 -9.87 3.48
CA MET A 24 -1.20 -10.29 4.47
C MET A 24 0.05 -9.40 4.45
N GLU A 25 0.49 -9.00 3.25
CA GLU A 25 1.61 -8.06 3.11
C GLU A 25 1.27 -6.70 3.72
N ILE A 26 0.10 -6.13 3.45
CA ILE A 26 -0.36 -4.87 4.05
C ILE A 26 -0.33 -4.95 5.58
N ALA A 27 -0.86 -6.03 6.17
CA ALA A 27 -0.81 -6.24 7.61
C ALA A 27 0.63 -6.31 8.14
N TYR A 28 1.51 -7.03 7.45
CA TYR A 28 2.93 -7.12 7.83
C TYR A 28 3.64 -5.75 7.75
N ALA A 29 3.42 -4.99 6.67
CA ALA A 29 3.96 -3.64 6.51
C ALA A 29 3.51 -2.72 7.65
N TYR A 30 2.23 -2.79 8.01
CA TYR A 30 1.64 -2.01 9.09
C TYR A 30 2.30 -2.34 10.44
N CYS A 31 2.45 -3.64 10.77
CA CYS A 31 3.15 -4.08 11.98
C CYS A 31 4.61 -3.61 12.03
N LYS A 32 5.24 -3.41 10.86
CA LYS A 32 6.60 -2.85 10.73
C LYS A 32 6.62 -1.33 10.70
N LYS A 33 5.49 -0.65 10.93
CA LYS A 33 5.35 0.81 10.88
C LYS A 33 5.78 1.43 9.55
N LYS A 34 5.62 0.68 8.45
CA LYS A 34 5.87 1.19 7.11
C LYS A 34 4.69 2.03 6.67
N GLU A 35 4.96 3.06 5.87
CA GLU A 35 3.91 3.80 5.20
C GLU A 35 3.30 2.95 4.08
N ILE A 36 1.97 2.91 3.98
CA ILE A 36 1.25 2.08 3.01
C ILE A 36 0.41 3.00 2.12
N ILE A 37 0.81 3.11 0.87
CA ILE A 37 0.14 3.92 -0.15
C ILE A 37 -0.54 2.98 -1.13
N SER A 38 -1.76 3.26 -1.56
CA SER A 38 -2.45 2.45 -2.59
C SER A 38 -2.79 3.23 -3.85
N SER A 39 -2.87 2.56 -5.00
CA SER A 39 -3.23 3.20 -6.27
C SER A 39 -4.68 3.65 -6.33
N HIS A 40 -5.58 2.87 -5.72
CA HIS A 40 -7.01 3.16 -5.60
C HIS A 40 -7.49 2.88 -4.18
N LYS A 41 -8.75 3.23 -3.90
CA LYS A 41 -9.40 2.88 -2.65
C LYS A 41 -9.64 1.38 -2.60
N ILE A 42 -8.95 0.68 -1.70
CA ILE A 42 -9.12 -0.77 -1.49
C ILE A 42 -10.57 -1.05 -1.05
N GLU A 43 -11.23 -2.07 -1.58
CA GLU A 43 -12.61 -2.42 -1.21
C GLU A 43 -12.72 -2.99 0.20
N GLU A 44 -11.81 -3.92 0.53
CA GLU A 44 -11.76 -4.60 1.83
C GLU A 44 -11.49 -3.59 2.96
N LEU A 45 -12.45 -3.46 3.89
CA LEU A 45 -12.41 -2.43 4.94
C LEU A 45 -11.22 -2.58 5.90
N SER A 46 -10.86 -3.81 6.23
CA SER A 46 -9.71 -4.17 7.07
C SER A 46 -8.41 -3.62 6.49
N ALA A 47 -8.13 -3.90 5.21
CA ALA A 47 -6.94 -3.43 4.52
C ALA A 47 -6.99 -1.92 4.25
N ARG A 48 -8.16 -1.38 3.89
CA ARG A 48 -8.36 0.06 3.69
C ARG A 48 -7.98 0.86 4.94
N ALA A 49 -8.31 0.37 6.13
CA ALA A 49 -8.00 1.06 7.38
C ALA A 49 -6.49 1.16 7.68
N LEU A 50 -5.66 0.35 7.02
CA LEU A 50 -4.20 0.31 7.21
C LEU A 50 -3.45 1.16 6.17
N VAL A 51 -4.13 1.62 5.12
CA VAL A 51 -3.57 2.48 4.07
C VAL A 51 -3.53 3.93 4.57
N SER A 52 -2.37 4.58 4.49
CA SER A 52 -2.19 5.98 4.89
C SER A 52 -2.76 6.95 3.87
N GLN A 53 -2.64 6.63 2.58
CA GLN A 53 -3.10 7.50 1.49
C GLN A 53 -3.33 6.75 0.18
N VAL A 54 -4.20 7.31 -0.66
CA VAL A 54 -4.46 6.83 -2.03
C VAL A 54 -3.79 7.78 -3.01
N MET A 55 -2.93 7.26 -3.88
CA MET A 55 -2.12 8.04 -4.80
C MET A 55 -1.84 7.29 -6.10
N LYS A 56 -2.03 7.95 -7.24
CA LYS A 56 -1.69 7.37 -8.55
C LYS A 56 -0.19 7.14 -8.67
N LEU A 57 0.21 6.16 -9.48
CA LEU A 57 1.61 5.76 -9.62
C LEU A 57 2.52 6.93 -10.04
N ALA A 58 2.07 7.77 -10.97
CA ALA A 58 2.83 8.94 -11.41
C ALA A 58 3.12 9.93 -10.27
N ASP A 59 2.16 10.11 -9.36
CA ASP A 59 2.31 11.00 -8.21
C ASP A 59 3.16 10.33 -7.12
N PHE A 60 3.05 9.01 -6.95
CA PHE A 60 3.92 8.24 -6.05
C PHE A 60 5.39 8.32 -6.46
N ILE A 61 5.69 8.22 -7.76
CA ILE A 61 7.07 8.39 -8.25
C ILE A 61 7.60 9.79 -7.94
N LYS A 62 6.77 10.84 -8.04
CA LYS A 62 7.16 12.20 -7.66
C LYS A 62 7.35 12.32 -6.14
N TYR A 63 6.49 11.67 -5.36
CA TYR A 63 6.55 11.64 -3.91
C TYR A 63 7.87 11.04 -3.40
N CYS A 64 8.32 9.92 -3.97
CA CYS A 64 9.57 9.26 -3.58
C CYS A 64 10.86 9.96 -4.03
N LYS A 65 10.78 10.95 -4.93
CA LYS A 65 11.94 11.72 -5.41
C LYS A 65 12.28 12.94 -4.54
N ARG A 66 11.48 13.19 -3.50
CA ARG A 66 11.72 14.23 -2.49
C ARG A 66 12.68 13.71 -1.44
#